data_AF-A0A9W5TWZ6-F1
#
_entry.id   AF-A0A9W5TWZ6-F1
#
_cell.length_a   1.000
_cell.length_b   1.000
_cell.length_c   1.000
_cell.angle_alpha   90.00
_cell.angle_beta   90.00
_cell.angle_gamma   90.00
#
_symmetry.space_group_name_H-M   'P 1'
#
loop_
_entity.id
_entity.type
_entity.pdbx_description
1 polymer ?
#
loop_
_entity_poly.entity_id
_entity_poly.type
_entity_poly.pdbx_seq_one_letter_code
_entity_poly.pdbx_strand_id
1 'polypeptide(L)'
;MFHYTVETNKTIDEAIQSLEKSLKDEKFGVLWQFDIRETLQKKAIDFQQAYHVLGVCNPEAAQRVLSQNQLVGYFLPWQIRKFKLSYSA
;
A
#
# COMPACT_ATOMS: atom_id res chain seq x y z
N MET A 1 -13.13 7.88 -11.87
CA MET A 1 -12.77 7.10 -10.67
C MET A 1 -11.25 7.09 -10.56
N PHE A 2 -10.66 7.62 -9.47
CA PHE A 2 -9.20 7.81 -9.34
C PHE A 2 -8.50 6.69 -8.55
N HIS A 3 -9.28 5.77 -7.97
CA HIS A 3 -8.80 4.65 -7.16
C HIS A 3 -9.48 3.36 -7.61
N TYR A 4 -8.86 2.23 -7.29
CA TYR A 4 -9.46 0.90 -7.36
C TYR A 4 -9.42 0.29 -5.96
N THR A 5 -10.59 -0.06 -5.43
CA THR A 5 -10.76 -0.56 -4.05
C THR A 5 -11.53 -1.86 -4.07
N VAL A 6 -11.06 -2.83 -3.30
CA VAL A 6 -11.72 -4.12 -3.08
C VAL A 6 -11.83 -4.35 -1.58
N GLU A 7 -13.00 -4.78 -1.13
CA GLU A 7 -13.29 -5.10 0.27
C GLU A 7 -13.00 -6.56 0.59
N THR A 8 -12.68 -6.85 1.85
CA THR A 8 -12.36 -8.20 2.34
C THR A 8 -12.75 -8.32 3.80
N ASN A 9 -13.17 -9.51 4.22
CA ASN A 9 -13.50 -9.82 5.62
C ASN A 9 -12.27 -10.22 6.44
N LYS A 10 -11.08 -10.25 5.83
CA LYS A 10 -9.80 -10.50 6.51
C LYS A 10 -9.46 -9.37 7.48
N THR A 11 -8.75 -9.69 8.55
CA THR A 11 -8.07 -8.67 9.37
C THR A 11 -7.03 -7.92 8.55
N ILE A 12 -6.55 -6.78 9.05
CA ILE A 12 -5.53 -5.99 8.35
C ILE A 12 -4.27 -6.81 8.10
N ASP A 13 -3.78 -7.53 9.11
CA ASP A 13 -2.56 -8.34 9.01
C ASP A 13 -2.73 -9.49 8.01
N GLU A 14 -3.86 -10.21 8.06
CA GLU A 14 -4.17 -11.26 7.08
C GLU A 14 -4.31 -10.69 5.66
N ALA A 15 -4.89 -9.50 5.52
CA ALA A 15 -5.02 -8.83 4.23
C ALA A 15 -3.67 -8.37 3.68
N ILE A 16 -2.74 -7.95 4.54
CA ILE A 16 -1.36 -7.61 4.17
C ILE A 16 -0.62 -8.87 3.74
N GLN A 17 -0.61 -9.93 4.55
CA GLN A 17 0.06 -11.19 4.23
C GLN A 17 -0.48 -11.82 2.93
N SER A 18 -1.80 -11.84 2.75
CA SER A 18 -2.44 -12.33 1.53
C SER A 18 -2.08 -11.47 0.31
N LEU A 19 -1.96 -10.15 0.49
CA LEU A 19 -1.55 -9.24 -0.59
C LEU A 19 -0.08 -9.46 -0.96
N GLU A 20 0.82 -9.55 0.01
CA GLU A 20 2.24 -9.81 -0.20
C GLU A 20 2.49 -11.09 -0.99
N LYS A 21 1.77 -12.17 -0.64
CA LYS A 21 1.84 -13.42 -1.38
C LYS A 21 1.41 -13.24 -2.84
N SER A 22 0.28 -12.59 -3.07
CA SER A 22 -0.26 -12.36 -4.42
C SER A 22 0.65 -11.46 -5.26
N LEU A 23 1.22 -10.42 -4.64
CA LEU A 23 2.19 -9.54 -5.28
C LEU A 23 3.43 -10.31 -5.73
N LYS A 24 3.93 -11.22 -4.90
CA LYS A 24 5.09 -12.05 -5.23
C LYS A 24 4.84 -12.93 -6.46
N ASP A 25 3.65 -13.52 -6.56
CA ASP A 25 3.25 -14.33 -7.71
C ASP A 25 3.23 -13.50 -9.01
N GLU A 26 2.89 -12.21 -8.91
CA GLU A 26 2.93 -11.22 -10.00
C GLU A 26 4.29 -10.50 -10.15
N LYS A 27 5.35 -11.02 -9.52
CA LYS A 27 6.72 -10.46 -9.52
C LYS A 27 6.85 -9.05 -8.92
N PHE A 28 5.90 -8.63 -8.09
CA PHE A 28 6.03 -7.44 -7.26
C PHE A 28 6.65 -7.80 -5.90
N GLY A 29 7.63 -7.01 -5.46
CA GLY A 29 8.14 -7.02 -4.11
C GLY A 29 7.59 -5.87 -3.28
N VAL A 30 7.45 -6.07 -1.97
CA VAL A 30 7.20 -4.99 -1.00
C VAL A 30 8.54 -4.40 -0.57
N LEU A 31 8.73 -3.11 -0.82
CA LEU A 31 9.97 -2.40 -0.47
C LEU A 31 9.94 -1.86 0.96
N TRP A 32 8.76 -1.39 1.39
CA TRP A 32 8.54 -0.85 2.73
C TRP A 32 7.06 -0.89 3.08
N GLN A 33 6.79 -0.83 4.38
CA GLN A 33 5.45 -0.71 4.95
C GLN A 33 5.45 0.42 5.97
N PHE A 34 4.35 1.15 6.02
CA PHE A 34 4.19 2.29 6.90
C PHE A 34 2.83 2.24 7.58
N ASP A 35 2.83 2.16 8.91
CA ASP A 35 1.64 2.32 9.72
C ASP A 35 1.44 3.81 10.03
N ILE A 36 0.41 4.40 9.42
CA ILE A 36 0.07 5.81 9.63
C ILE A 36 -0.43 6.02 11.06
N ARG A 37 -1.23 5.10 11.59
CA ARG A 37 -1.80 5.20 12.93
C ARG A 37 -0.69 5.24 13.96
N GLU A 38 0.19 4.26 13.93
CA GLU A 38 1.30 4.18 14.86
C GLU A 38 2.18 5.44 14.78
N THR A 39 2.46 5.92 13.56
CA THR A 39 3.32 7.09 13.37
C THR A 39 2.70 8.39 13.89
N LEU A 40 1.41 8.60 13.69
CA LEU A 40 0.70 9.77 14.22
C LEU A 40 0.58 9.71 15.74
N GLN A 41 0.28 8.52 16.29
CA GLN A 41 0.15 8.32 17.74
C GLN A 41 1.49 8.54 18.47
N LYS A 42 2.63 8.15 17.87
CA LYS A 42 3.97 8.48 18.39
C LYS A 42 4.21 9.99 18.54
N LYS A 43 3.47 10.83 17.82
CA LYS A 43 3.51 12.30 17.92
C LYS A 43 2.37 12.88 18.76
N ALA A 44 1.66 12.05 19.53
CA ALA A 44 0.47 12.42 20.29
C ALA A 44 -0.66 13.03 19.44
N ILE A 45 -0.72 12.68 18.15
CA ILE A 45 -1.80 13.08 17.25
C ILE A 45 -2.84 11.97 17.28
N ASP A 46 -4.07 12.29 17.66
CA ASP A 46 -5.16 11.31 17.73
C ASP A 46 -5.58 10.85 16.34
N PHE A 47 -5.40 9.55 16.11
CA PHE A 47 -5.85 8.85 14.91
C PHE A 47 -6.13 7.40 15.31
N GLN A 48 -7.39 6.98 15.22
CA GLN A 48 -7.81 5.65 15.68
C GLN A 48 -7.97 4.64 14.54
N GLN A 49 -8.05 5.13 13.32
CA GLN A 49 -8.30 4.32 12.15
C GLN A 49 -7.07 3.48 11.81
N ALA A 50 -7.22 2.16 11.65
CA ALA A 50 -6.15 1.32 11.12
C ALA A 50 -5.89 1.72 9.66
N TYR A 51 -4.64 2.06 9.34
CA TYR A 51 -4.26 2.55 8.02
C TYR A 51 -2.78 2.27 7.71
N HIS A 52 -2.54 1.34 6.79
CA HIS A 52 -1.22 0.94 6.34
C HIS A 52 -1.02 1.32 4.87
N VAL A 53 0.20 1.76 4.57
CA VAL A 53 0.66 2.03 3.20
C VAL A 53 1.81 1.09 2.90
N LEU A 54 1.72 0.40 1.77
CA LEU A 54 2.78 -0.45 1.26
C LEU A 54 3.35 0.16 -0.02
N GLY A 55 4.66 0.33 -0.06
CA GLY A 55 5.39 0.64 -1.27
C GLY A 55 5.78 -0.66 -1.98
N VAL A 56 5.29 -0.84 -3.21
CA VAL A 56 5.50 -2.07 -3.98
C VAL A 56 6.18 -1.77 -5.31
N CYS A 57 6.99 -2.71 -5.79
CA CYS A 57 7.75 -2.53 -7.03
C CYS A 57 7.91 -3.86 -7.77
N ASN A 58 7.67 -3.83 -9.07
CA ASN A 58 8.14 -4.83 -10.01
C ASN A 58 9.33 -4.21 -10.78
N PRO A 59 10.57 -4.73 -10.64
CA PRO A 59 11.77 -4.13 -11.25
C PRO A 59 11.71 -4.02 -12.77
N GLU A 60 11.19 -5.05 -13.45
CA GLU A 60 11.04 -5.06 -14.92
C GLU A 60 10.06 -3.97 -15.36
N ALA A 61 8.93 -3.86 -14.66
CA ALA A 61 7.94 -2.82 -14.94
C ALA A 61 8.48 -1.41 -14.64
N ALA A 62 9.21 -1.24 -13.54
CA ALA A 62 9.80 0.04 -13.13
C ALA A 62 10.86 0.50 -14.13
N GLN A 63 11.75 -0.40 -14.56
CA GLN A 63 12.73 -0.12 -15.62
C GLN A 63 12.00 0.36 -16.89
N ARG A 64 11.01 -0.40 -17.35
CA ARG A 64 10.28 -0.08 -18.59
C ARG A 64 9.67 1.32 -18.56
N VAL A 65 9.00 1.72 -17.49
CA VAL A 65 8.35 3.04 -17.43
C VAL A 65 9.35 4.18 -17.24
N LEU A 66 10.41 3.96 -16.46
CA LEU A 66 11.47 4.96 -16.26
C LEU A 66 12.29 5.20 -17.53
N SER A 67 12.51 4.15 -18.33
CA SER A 67 13.17 4.26 -19.63
C SER A 67 12.34 5.04 -20.66
N GLN A 68 11.02 5.08 -20.51
CA GLN A 68 10.14 5.87 -21.38
C GLN A 68 10.05 7.33 -20.92
N ASN A 69 9.92 7.56 -19.62
CA ASN A 69 9.87 8.90 -19.04
C ASN A 69 10.33 8.87 -17.59
N GLN A 70 11.46 9.52 -17.30
CA GLN A 70 12.02 9.60 -15.95
C GLN A 70 11.10 10.31 -14.95
N LEU A 71 10.22 11.21 -15.41
CA LEU A 71 9.22 11.88 -14.55
C LEU A 71 8.18 10.90 -14.00
N VAL A 72 8.08 9.68 -14.52
CA VAL A 72 7.24 8.64 -13.91
C VAL A 72 7.78 8.22 -12.54
N GLY A 73 9.06 8.48 -12.25
CA GLY A 73 9.68 8.22 -10.95
C GLY A 73 8.99 8.91 -9.77
N TYR A 74 8.30 10.03 -9.98
CA TYR A 74 7.48 10.69 -8.93
C TYR A 74 6.30 9.84 -8.45
N PHE A 75 5.92 8.81 -9.20
CA PHE A 75 4.84 7.89 -8.88
C PHE A 75 5.34 6.50 -8.42
N LEU A 76 6.67 6.34 -8.28
CA LEU A 76 7.30 5.12 -7.80
C LEU A 76 7.84 5.29 -6.37
N PRO A 77 7.86 4.22 -5.55
CA PRO A 77 7.23 2.92 -5.82
C PRO A 77 5.70 3.05 -5.82
N TRP A 78 5.02 2.12 -6.51
CA TRP A 78 3.56 2.09 -6.53
C TRP A 78 3.04 1.88 -5.11
N GLN A 79 1.93 2.52 -4.77
CA GLN A 79 1.37 2.51 -3.42
C GLN A 79 0.10 1.69 -3.36
N ILE A 80 0.01 0.80 -2.38
CA ILE A 80 -1.23 0.11 -2.01
C ILE A 80 -1.60 0.49 -0.59
N ARG A 81 -2.89 0.78 -0.36
CA ARG A 81 -3.44 1.20 0.93
C ARG A 81 -4.27 0.06 1.52
N LYS A 82 -4.11 -0.20 2.81
CA LYS A 82 -4.97 -1.11 3.59
C LYS A 82 -5.53 -0.35 4.78
N PHE A 83 -6.85 -0.31 4.89
CA PHE A 83 -7.52 0.39 5.98
C PHE A 83 -8.83 -0.30 6.30
N LYS A 84 -9.26 -0.20 7.55
CA LYS A 84 -10.56 -0.69 7.97
C LYS A 84 -11.62 0.35 7.61
N LEU A 85 -12.72 -0.04 6.98
CA LEU A 85 -13.85 0.87 6.83
C LEU A 85 -14.56 0.99 8.19
N SER A 86 -14.55 2.17 8.78
CA SER A 86 -15.40 2.50 9.91
C SER A 86 -16.72 3.05 9.36
N TYR A 87 -17.72 2.19 9.22
CA TYR A 87 -19.09 2.68 9.09
C TYR A 87 -19.53 3.18 10.46
N SER A 88 -19.71 4.49 10.61
CA SER A 88 -20.60 5.02 11.64
C SER A 88 -22.01 4.58 11.29
N ALA A 89 -22.58 3.68 12.08
CA ALA A 89 -24.03 3.52 12.14
C ALA A 89 -24.67 4.81 12.68
#